data_AF-A0A3D2R160-F1
#
_entry.id   AF-A0A3D2R160-F1
#
_cell.length_a   1.000
_cell.length_b   1.000
_cell.length_c   1.000
_cell.angle_alpha   90.00
_cell.angle_beta   90.00
_cell.angle_gamma   90.00
#
_symmetry.space_group_name_H-M   'P 1'
#
loop_
_entity.id
_entity.type
_entity.pdbx_description
1 polymer ?
#
loop_
_entity_poly.entity_id
_entity_poly.type
_entity_poly.pdbx_seq_one_letter_code
_entity_poly.pdbx_strand_id
1 'polypeptide(L)' 'GQCTVCHLATLKGNSRVPRLSNQHPEYLKNTMNDFKNNIRKNAPAMTSLFKTLNEQEIRDVSDYLGSFNAK' A
#
# COMPACT_ATOMS: atom_id res chain seq x y z
N GLY A 1 0.26 8.19 -9.57
CA GLY A 1 1.20 8.33 -8.44
C GLY A 1 1.75 6.96 -8.09
N GLN A 2 3.00 6.86 -7.62
CA GLN A 2 3.85 5.65 -7.47
C GLN A 2 3.15 4.29 -7.32
N CYS A 3 2.06 4.20 -6.56
CA CYS A 3 1.27 2.99 -6.32
C CYS A 3 0.77 2.31 -7.62
N THR A 4 0.29 3.10 -8.58
CA THR A 4 -0.32 2.58 -9.83
C THR A 4 0.70 1.98 -10.79
N VAL A 5 1.99 2.27 -10.60
CA VAL A 5 3.08 1.70 -11.42
C VAL A 5 3.14 0.19 -11.26
N CYS A 6 2.94 -0.30 -10.03
CA CYS A 6 2.97 -1.73 -9.73
C CYS A 6 1.57 -2.33 -9.55
N HIS A 7 0.67 -1.61 -8.86
CA HIS A 7 -0.66 -2.11 -8.52
C HIS A 7 -1.71 -1.87 -9.62
N LEU A 8 -1.27 -1.36 -10.78
CA LEU A 8 -2.08 -1.00 -11.94
C LEU A 8 -3.07 0.14 -11.65
N ALA A 9 -3.68 0.68 -12.72
CA ALA A 9 -4.56 1.84 -12.64
C ALA A 9 -5.78 1.61 -11.73
N THR A 10 -6.31 0.39 -11.68
CA THR A 10 -7.46 0.02 -10.85
C THR A 10 -7.07 -0.38 -9.43
N LEU A 11 -5.77 -0.39 -9.09
CA LEU A 11 -5.25 -0.86 -7.81
C LEU A 11 -5.66 -2.30 -7.47
N LYS A 12 -6.07 -3.08 -8.48
CA LYS A 12 -6.38 -4.51 -8.36
C LYS A 12 -5.13 -5.39 -8.42
N GLY A 13 -3.99 -4.84 -8.84
CA GLY A 13 -2.75 -5.60 -9.00
C GLY A 13 -2.86 -6.69 -10.06
N ASN A 14 -2.00 -7.70 -9.97
CA ASN A 14 -1.94 -8.85 -10.87
C ASN A 14 -1.55 -10.13 -10.09
N SER A 15 -1.13 -11.20 -10.77
CA SER A 15 -0.76 -12.47 -10.12
C SER A 15 0.43 -12.36 -9.16
N ARG A 16 1.27 -11.32 -9.27
CA ARG A 16 2.46 -11.10 -8.43
C ARG A 16 2.31 -9.92 -7.48
N VAL A 17 1.52 -8.92 -7.87
CA VAL A 17 1.32 -7.69 -7.10
C VAL A 17 -0.08 -7.69 -6.51
N PRO A 18 -0.26 -7.57 -5.17
CA PRO A 18 -1.56 -7.74 -4.54
C PRO A 18 -2.52 -6.58 -4.84
N ARG A 19 -3.81 -6.88 -4.71
CA ARG A 19 -4.90 -5.90 -4.72
C ARG A 19 -4.83 -4.98 -3.50
N LEU A 20 -4.98 -3.68 -3.74
CA LEU A 20 -5.11 -2.63 -2.72
C LEU A 20 -6.52 -2.03 -2.68
N SER A 21 -7.21 -1.97 -3.83
CA SER A 21 -8.54 -1.37 -3.93
C SER A 21 -9.55 -2.07 -3.02
N ASN A 22 -10.33 -1.29 -2.25
CA ASN A 22 -11.38 -1.76 -1.34
C ASN A 22 -10.86 -2.74 -0.26
N GLN A 23 -9.60 -2.59 0.15
CA GLN A 23 -9.03 -3.33 1.27
C GLN A 23 -9.33 -2.61 2.59
N HIS A 24 -9.35 -3.31 3.73
CA HIS A 24 -9.53 -2.68 5.02
C HIS A 24 -8.43 -1.64 5.30
N PRO A 25 -8.78 -0.37 5.60
CA PRO A 25 -7.79 0.68 5.88
C PRO A 25 -6.82 0.29 7.00
N GLU A 26 -7.32 -0.35 8.05
CA GLU A 26 -6.48 -0.80 9.17
C GLU A 26 -5.45 -1.87 8.76
N TYR A 27 -5.85 -2.82 7.91
CA TYR A 27 -4.94 -3.81 7.37
C TYR A 27 -3.85 -3.17 6.50
N LEU A 28 -4.23 -2.19 5.67
CA LEU A 28 -3.30 -1.43 4.86
C LEU A 28 -2.32 -0.67 5.74
N LYS A 29 -2.81 0.10 6.72
CA LYS A 29 -1.99 0.85 7.67
C LYS A 29 -0.97 -0.04 8.37
N ASN A 30 -1.40 -1.18 8.90
CA ASN A 30 -0.52 -2.12 9.59
C ASN A 30 0.53 -2.71 8.63
N THR A 31 0.13 -3.09 7.41
CA THR A 31 1.06 -3.60 6.40
C THR A 31 2.10 -2.55 5.98
N MET A 32 1.70 -1.29 5.82
CA MET A 32 2.62 -0.19 5.49
C MET A 32 3.63 0.07 6.61
N ASN A 33 3.16 0.05 7.87
CA ASN A 33 4.02 0.15 9.05
C ASN A 33 4.99 -1.04 9.16
N ASP A 34 4.54 -2.26 8.87
CA ASP A 34 5.41 -3.43 8.86
C ASP A 34 6.54 -3.30 7.84
N PHE A 35 6.25 -2.75 6.66
CA PHE A 35 7.27 -2.47 5.65
C PHE A 35 8.21 -1.34 6.10
N LYS A 36 7.67 -0.24 6.64
CA LYS A 36 8.48 0.89 7.17
C LYS A 36 9.46 0.43 8.26
N ASN A 37 8.97 -0.38 9.19
CA ASN A 37 9.72 -0.89 10.34
C ASN A 37 10.52 -2.15 10.05
N ASN A 38 10.57 -2.59 8.79
CA ASN A 38 11.32 -3.77 8.35
C ASN A 38 10.88 -5.08 9.05
N ILE A 39 9.62 -5.16 9.50
CA ILE A 39 8.98 -6.36 10.03
C ILE A 39 8.59 -7.28 8.86
N ARG A 40 7.96 -6.69 7.83
CA ARG A 40 7.64 -7.38 6.58
C ARG A 40 8.71 -7.11 5.53
N LYS A 41 9.35 -8.18 5.03
CA LYS A 41 10.56 -8.10 4.18
C LYS A 41 10.38 -8.73 2.80
N ASN A 42 9.18 -9.21 2.48
CA ASN A 42 8.93 -9.95 1.23
C ASN A 42 8.79 -9.05 0.00
N ALA A 43 8.89 -7.72 0.14
CA ALA A 43 8.85 -6.77 -0.97
C ALA A 43 9.80 -5.59 -0.71
N PRO A 44 11.10 -5.72 -1.04
CA PRO A 44 12.11 -4.69 -0.78
C PRO A 44 11.76 -3.32 -1.36
N ALA A 45 11.10 -3.28 -2.53
CA ALA A 45 10.63 -2.05 -3.14
C ALA A 45 9.61 -1.30 -2.25
N MET A 46 8.68 -2.04 -1.60
CA MET A 46 7.71 -1.44 -0.68
C MET A 46 8.36 -1.01 0.63
N THR A 47 9.32 -1.77 1.15
CA THR A 47 10.13 -1.37 2.30
C THR A 47 10.84 -0.04 2.05
N SER A 48 11.51 0.11 0.89
CA SER A 48 12.18 1.36 0.52
C SER A 48 11.20 2.52 0.36
N LEU A 49 10.02 2.28 -0.23
CA LEU A 49 8.97 3.29 -0.38
C LEU A 49 8.42 3.76 0.96
N PHE A 50 7.97 2.85 1.83
CA PHE A 50 7.33 3.25 3.09
C PHE A 50 8.30 3.82 4.13
N LYS A 51 9.60 3.60 3.97
CA LYS A 51 10.62 4.29 4.76
C LYS A 51 10.63 5.81 4.53
N THR A 52 10.23 6.28 3.34
CA THR A 52 10.22 7.72 3.04
C THR A 52 8.96 8.43 3.53
N LEU A 53 7.91 7.69 3.92
CA LEU A 53 6.65 8.27 4.37
C LEU A 53 6.62 8.46 5.88
N ASN A 54 5.99 9.52 6.36
CA ASN A 54 5.65 9.72 7.77
C ASN A 54 4.32 9.02 8.13
N GLU A 55 3.96 9.03 9.41
CA GLU A 55 2.74 8.33 9.86
C GLU A 55 1.44 8.92 9.32
N GLN A 56 1.39 10.25 9.11
CA GLN A 56 0.20 10.90 8.57
C GLN A 56 -0.02 10.49 7.11
N GLU A 57 1.05 10.47 6.32
CA GLU A 57 1.00 10.00 4.93
C GLU A 57 0.57 8.53 4.86
N ILE A 58 1.03 7.68 5.79
CA ILE A 58 0.58 6.29 5.87
C ILE A 58 -0.92 6.22 6.16
N ARG A 59 -1.44 7.01 7.10
CA ARG A 59 -2.88 7.06 7.42
C ARG A 59 -3.69 7.49 6.18
N ASP A 60 -3.31 8.60 5.56
CA ASP A 60 -4.01 9.17 4.41
C ASP A 60 -4.02 8.19 3.22
N VAL A 61 -2.90 7.54 2.93
CA VAL A 61 -2.80 6.53 1.86
C VAL A 61 -3.65 5.30 2.18
N SER A 62 -3.68 4.85 3.44
CA SER A 62 -4.48 3.69 3.87
C SER A 62 -5.97 3.93 3.68
N ASP A 63 -6.45 5.11 4.09
CA ASP A 63 -7.85 5.49 3.99
C ASP A 63 -8.27 5.71 2.53
N TYR A 64 -7.41 6.36 1.74
CA TYR A 64 -7.63 6.52 0.31
C TYR A 64 -7.75 5.16 -0.40
N LEU A 65 -6.78 4.26 -0.20
CA LEU A 65 -6.78 2.95 -0.86
C LEU A 65 -7.95 2.07 -0.41
N GLY A 66 -8.34 2.13 0.87
CA GLY A 66 -9.44 1.35 1.39
C GLY A 66 -10.82 1.84 0.93
N SER A 67 -10.98 3.14 0.68
CA SER A 67 -12.19 3.70 0.06
C SER A 67 -12.17 3.64 -1.48
N PHE A 68 -11.01 3.35 -2.09
CA PHE A 68 -10.88 3.30 -3.53
C PHE A 68 -11.60 2.08 -4.12
N ASN A 69 -12.70 2.34 -4.81
CA ASN A 69 -13.44 1.36 -5.60
C ASN A 69 -13.32 1.69 -7.09
N ALA A 70 -12.46 0.95 -7.80
CA ALA A 70 -12.43 1.01 -9.26
C ALA A 70 -13.69 0.36 -9.83
N LYS A 71 -14.56 1.19 -10.42
CA LYS A 71 -15.68 0.74 -11.27
C LYS A 71 -15.19 -0.20 -12.36
#